data_AF-A0A351Y5F9-F1
#
_entry.id   AF-A0A351Y5F9-F1
#
_cell.length_a   1.000
_cell.length_b   1.000
_cell.length_c   1.000
_cell.angle_alpha   90.00
_cell.angle_beta   90.00
_cell.angle_gamma   90.00
#
_symmetry.space_group_name_H-M   'P 1'
#
loop_
_entity.id
_entity.type
_entity.pdbx_description
1 polymer ?
#
loop_
_entity_poly.entity_id
_entity_poly.type
_entity_poly.pdbx_seq_one_letter_code
_entity_poly.pdbx_strand_id
1 'polypeptide(L)' 'MIGITDAIRQESKVTVDELQKMDIEVVMLTGDHQKAGEIIAKEVGITEIKGSLLPDQKAEEIEKLVKKYGSVAML' A
#
# COMPACT_ATOMS: atom_id res chain seq x y z
N MET A 1 17.98 15.56 2.35
CA MET A 1 16.62 15.48 1.77
C MET A 1 15.67 15.35 2.95
N ILE A 2 14.76 16.29 3.15
CA ILE A 2 13.75 16.24 4.23
C ILE A 2 12.44 15.84 3.56
N GLY A 3 12.00 14.61 3.78
CA GLY A 3 10.67 14.14 3.35
C GLY A 3 9.70 14.34 4.51
N ILE A 4 8.56 14.97 4.26
CA ILE A 4 7.44 14.99 5.20
C ILE A 4 6.70 13.68 4.98
N THR A 5 6.82 12.75 5.91
CA THR A 5 6.01 11.53 5.91
C THR A 5 4.71 11.86 6.64
N ASP A 6 3.57 11.46 6.09
CA ASP A 6 2.35 11.45 6.86
C ASP A 6 2.52 10.50 8.05
N ALA A 7 2.10 10.94 9.24
CA ALA A 7 2.13 10.09 10.41
C ALA A 7 1.17 8.92 10.20
N ILE A 8 1.66 7.70 10.42
CA ILE A 8 0.81 6.50 10.39
C ILE A 8 -0.25 6.64 11.48
N ARG A 9 -1.51 6.55 11.09
CA ARG A 9 -2.62 6.48 12.04
C ARG A 9 -2.62 5.11 12.69
N GLN A 10 -2.79 5.05 14.01
CA GLN A 10 -2.83 3.78 14.74
C GLN A 10 -3.96 2.87 14.25
N GLU A 11 -5.07 3.48 13.78
CA GLU A 11 -6.20 2.75 13.20
C GLU A 11 -5.84 1.99 11.91
N SER A 12 -4.79 2.39 11.19
CA SER A 12 -4.41 1.77 9.91
C SER A 12 -4.06 0.30 10.08
N LYS A 13 -3.30 -0.05 11.13
CA LYS A 13 -2.94 -1.45 11.41
C LYS A 13 -4.16 -2.31 11.69
N VAL A 14 -5.08 -1.81 12.53
CA VAL A 14 -6.32 -2.53 12.87
C VAL A 14 -7.14 -2.79 11.61
N THR A 15 -7.26 -1.79 10.73
CA THR A 15 -7.99 -1.90 9.47
C THR A 15 -7.36 -2.94 8.54
N VAL A 16 -6.04 -2.92 8.38
CA VAL A 16 -5.32 -3.93 7.57
C VAL A 16 -5.54 -5.33 8.12
N ASP A 17 -5.41 -5.52 9.44
CA ASP A 17 -5.61 -6.81 10.10
C ASP A 17 -7.05 -7.33 9.90
N GLU A 18 -8.06 -6.45 9.94
CA GLU A 18 -9.46 -6.81 9.71
C GLU A 18 -9.72 -7.22 8.26
N LEU A 19 -9.19 -6.46 7.29
CA LEU A 19 -9.30 -6.80 5.86
C LEU A 19 -8.65 -8.15 5.56
N GLN A 20 -7.44 -8.39 6.08
CA GLN A 20 -6.75 -9.67 5.89
C GLN A 20 -7.51 -10.85 6.52
N LYS A 21 -8.18 -10.67 7.67
CA LYS A 21 -9.05 -11.70 8.27
C LYS A 21 -10.30 -11.99 7.45
N MET A 22 -10.69 -11.09 6.55
CA MET A 22 -11.77 -11.26 5.58
C MET A 22 -11.28 -11.84 4.25
N ASP A 23 -10.04 -12.37 4.21
CA ASP A 23 -9.37 -12.86 3.00
C ASP A 23 -9.20 -11.79 1.91
N ILE A 24 -9.15 -10.50 2.30
CA ILE A 24 -8.87 -9.39 1.39
C ILE A 24 -7.36 -9.10 1.40
N GLU A 25 -6.73 -9.22 0.24
CA GLU A 25 -5.33 -8.86 0.06
C GLU A 25 -5.16 -7.34 0.07
N VAL A 26 -4.18 -6.85 0.84
CA VAL A 26 -3.89 -5.41 0.97
C VAL A 26 -2.51 -5.12 0.38
N VAL A 27 -2.46 -4.22 -0.60
CA VAL A 27 -1.24 -3.81 -1.31
C VAL A 27 -1.01 -2.32 -1.13
N MET A 28 0.22 -1.91 -0.80
CA MET A 28 0.58 -0.49 -0.67
C MET A 28 1.24 0.05 -1.95
N LEU A 29 0.69 1.14 -2.49
CA LEU A 29 1.28 1.89 -3.62
C LEU A 29 1.66 3.30 -3.17
N THR A 30 2.95 3.61 -3.08
CA THR A 30 3.45 4.92 -2.63
C THR A 30 4.34 5.62 -3.66
N GLY A 31 4.30 6.96 -3.65
CA GLY A 31 5.24 7.79 -4.39
C GLY A 31 6.55 8.03 -3.63
N ASP A 32 6.57 7.75 -2.32
CA ASP A 32 7.77 7.81 -1.49
C ASP A 32 8.79 6.76 -1.91
N HIS A 33 10.04 6.96 -1.53
CA HIS A 33 11.07 5.96 -1.74
C HIS A 33 10.66 4.59 -1.19
N GLN A 34 10.95 3.54 -1.96
CA GLN A 34 10.66 2.13 -1.62
C GLN A 34 10.98 1.81 -0.15
N LYS A 35 12.17 2.20 0.33
CA LYS A 35 12.63 1.93 1.69
C LYS A 35 11.77 2.60 2.77
N ALA A 36 11.28 3.82 2.52
CA ALA A 36 10.38 4.50 3.46
C ALA A 36 9.02 3.79 3.50
N GLY A 37 8.49 3.44 2.32
CA GLY A 37 7.27 2.65 2.22
C GLY A 37 7.37 1.30 2.94
N GLU A 38 8.47 0.57 2.79
CA GLU A 38 8.67 -0.74 3.44
C GLU A 38 8.63 -0.65 4.97
N ILE A 39 9.17 0.43 5.54
CA ILE A 39 9.09 0.69 6.99
C ILE A 39 7.63 0.84 7.40
N ILE A 40 6.88 1.69 6.69
CA ILE A 40 5.47 1.96 6.95
C ILE A 40 4.62 0.68 6.79
N ALA A 41 4.80 -0.04 5.68
CA ALA A 41 4.07 -1.27 5.38
C ALA A 41 4.30 -2.33 6.46
N LYS A 42 5.54 -2.48 6.93
CA LYS A 42 5.87 -3.39 8.03
C LYS A 42 5.18 -3.00 9.34
N GLU A 43 5.07 -1.71 9.64
CA GLU A 43 4.39 -1.24 10.87
C GLU A 43 2.89 -1.56 10.86
N VAL A 44 2.26 -1.55 9.69
CA VAL A 44 0.82 -1.83 9.54
C VAL A 44 0.48 -3.26 9.08
N GLY A 45 1.47 -4.12 8.85
CA GLY A 45 1.24 -5.53 8.47
C GLY A 45 1.00 -5.78 6.98
N ILE A 46 1.37 -4.85 6.11
CA ILE A 46 1.28 -5.01 4.64
C ILE A 46 2.56 -5.66 4.12
N THR A 47 2.41 -6.74 3.35
CA THR A 47 3.52 -7.54 2.81
C THR A 47 3.86 -7.20 1.36
N GLU A 48 2.87 -6.79 0.55
CA GLU A 48 3.08 -6.38 -0.84
C GLU A 48 3.10 -4.83 -0.94
N ILE A 49 4.25 -4.28 -1.33
CA ILE A 49 4.43 -2.83 -1.50
C ILE A 49 5.21 -2.49 -2.77
N LYS A 50 4.78 -1.41 -3.44
CA LYS A 50 5.53 -0.74 -4.50
C LYS A 50 5.67 0.75 -4.21
N GLY A 51 6.91 1.20 -4.04
CA GLY A 51 7.28 2.59 -3.84
C GLY A 51 7.95 3.22 -5.06
N SER A 52 8.26 4.50 -4.93
CA SER A 52 8.83 5.37 -5.97
C SER A 52 7.97 5.47 -7.23
N LEU A 53 6.65 5.33 -7.09
CA LEU A 53 5.72 5.34 -8.21
C LEU A 53 5.29 6.76 -8.58
N LEU A 54 5.39 7.09 -9.86
CA LEU A 54 4.72 8.23 -10.48
C LEU A 54 3.20 7.95 -10.63
N PRO A 55 2.35 9.00 -10.81
CA PRO A 55 0.91 8.82 -10.99
C PRO A 55 0.54 7.80 -12.07
N ASP A 56 1.15 7.88 -13.25
CA ASP A 56 0.88 6.96 -14.37
C ASP A 56 1.29 5.52 -14.02
N GLN A 57 2.40 5.36 -13.29
CA GLN A 57 2.88 4.04 -12.85
C GLN A 57 1.95 3.43 -11.79
N LYS A 58 1.29 4.25 -10.96
CA LYS A 58 0.25 3.75 -10.04
C LYS A 58 -0.95 3.20 -10.82
N ALA A 59 -1.39 3.88 -11.88
CA ALA A 59 -2.49 3.41 -12.72
C ALA A 59 -2.13 2.07 -13.40
N GLU A 60 -0.95 1.97 -14.00
CA GLU A 60 -0.45 0.71 -14.57
C GLU A 60 -0.39 -0.42 -13.54
N GLU A 61 -0.02 -0.09 -12.30
CA GLU A 61 0.06 -1.08 -11.24
C GLU A 61 -1.32 -1.56 -10.77
N ILE A 62 -2.29 -0.65 -10.67
CA ILE A 62 -3.69 -1.01 -10.40
C ILE A 62 -4.22 -1.94 -11.49
N GLU A 63 -3.93 -1.69 -12.77
CA GLU A 63 -4.33 -2.61 -13.84
C GLU A 63 -3.74 -4.01 -13.68
N LYS A 64 -2.50 -4.13 -13.22
CA LYS A 64 -1.87 -5.43 -12.92
C LYS A 64 -2.57 -6.11 -11.75
N LEU A 65 -2.91 -5.36 -10.70
CA LEU A 65 -3.62 -5.88 -9.53
C LEU A 65 -5.03 -6.35 -9.91
N VAL A 66 -5.77 -5.58 -10.73
CA VAL A 66 -7.08 -5.99 -11.27
C VAL A 66 -6.96 -7.28 -12.08
N LYS A 67 -5.92 -7.42 -12.92
CA LYS A 67 -5.67 -8.67 -13.66
C LYS A 67 -5.31 -9.86 -12.75
N LYS A 68 -4.60 -9.61 -11.65
CA LYS A 68 -4.13 -10.63 -10.69
C LYS A 68 -5.25 -11.10 -9.74
N TYR A 69 -6.06 -10.19 -9.22
CA TYR A 69 -7.02 -10.43 -8.15
C TYR A 69 -8.50 -10.27 -8.58
N GLY A 70 -8.75 -9.80 -9.79
CA GLY A 70 -10.09 -9.54 -10.31
C GLY A 70 -10.63 -8.19 -9.86
N SER A 71 -11.19 -8.12 -8.65
CA SER A 71 -11.77 -6.88 -8.12
C SER A 71 -10.80 -6.15 -7.20
N VAL A 72 -10.63 -4.85 -7.40
CA VAL A 72 -9.76 -3.99 -6.59
C VAL A 72 -10.53 -2.76 -6.15
N ALA A 73 -10.35 -2.35 -4.90
CA ALA A 73 -10.76 -1.06 -4.38
C ALA A 73 -9.51 -0.23 -4.04
N MET A 74 -9.56 1.07 -4.33
CA MET A 74 -8.49 2.02 -4.01
C MET A 74 -9.06 3.12 -3.11
N LEU A 75 -8.27 3.56 -2.13
CA LEU A 75 -8.57 4.64 -1.19
C LEU A 75 -7.53 5.76 -1.32
#